data_AF-A0A0S8BNS4-F1
#
_entry.id   AF-A0A0S8BNS4-F1
#
_cell.length_a   1.000
_cell.length_b   1.000
_cell.length_c   1.000
_cell.angle_alpha   90.00
_cell.angle_beta   90.00
_cell.angle_gamma   90.00
#
_symmetry.space_group_name_H-M   'P 1'
#
loop_
_entity.id
_entity.type
_entity.pdbx_description
1 polymer ?
#
loop_
_entity_poly.entity_id
_entity_poly.type
_entity_poly.pdbx_seq_one_letter_code
_entity_poly.pdbx_strand_id
1 'polypeptide(L)'
;MTVFVVGYLGIITPFFRFQPGDDQARPDPRFGITEAFWQTEEAVELGVGWERILFYWREIQPTGPEDWNTLHVLEEWLVEADNQGRTVVGLLKNTAPWASEDGTEAGMPKGLYLSVDDPDNLWANFVRRIAEYYSVRNVHHWIIWNEPEIRSGVYGYEFAGSVADYYQLLKVAYKVMKETDPDAVIHLAGLTWWHDQTFLKRLLSEAAAGTSSMSYHCIYISAQRPSKP
;
A
#
# COMPACT_ATOMS: atom_id res chain seq x y z
N MET A 1 70.11 -1.01 -50.11
CA MET A 1 69.89 -0.20 -48.89
C MET A 1 68.73 -0.84 -48.15
N THR A 2 69.01 -1.47 -47.02
CA THR A 2 68.10 -2.35 -46.28
C THR A 2 67.02 -1.53 -45.57
N VAL A 3 65.74 -1.84 -45.82
CA VAL A 3 64.61 -1.24 -45.09
C VAL A 3 64.30 -2.13 -43.89
N PHE A 4 64.45 -1.60 -42.68
CA PHE A 4 63.91 -2.22 -41.46
C PHE A 4 62.43 -1.84 -41.33
N VAL A 5 61.55 -2.84 -41.31
CA VAL A 5 60.15 -2.67 -40.91
C VAL A 5 60.09 -2.91 -39.40
N VAL A 6 59.86 -1.85 -38.63
CA VAL A 6 59.54 -1.95 -37.21
C VAL A 6 58.03 -2.09 -37.08
N GLY A 7 57.57 -3.30 -36.75
CA GLY A 7 56.16 -3.57 -36.46
C GLY A 7 55.79 -3.08 -35.06
N TYR A 8 54.90 -2.11 -34.97
CA TYR A 8 54.21 -1.77 -33.73
C TYR A 8 53.04 -2.75 -33.54
N LEU A 9 53.17 -3.71 -32.61
CA LEU A 9 52.01 -4.43 -32.08
C LEU A 9 51.29 -3.48 -31.10
N GLY A 10 50.30 -2.75 -31.59
CA GLY A 10 49.32 -2.10 -30.73
C GLY A 10 48.48 -3.17 -30.04
N ILE A 11 48.64 -3.31 -28.73
CA ILE A 11 47.71 -4.07 -27.90
C ILE A 11 46.39 -3.28 -27.90
N ILE A 12 45.45 -3.70 -28.74
CA ILE A 12 44.07 -3.24 -28.66
C ILE A 12 43.47 -3.92 -27.43
N THR A 13 43.57 -3.28 -26.27
CA THR A 13 42.76 -3.65 -25.12
C THR A 13 41.32 -3.36 -25.51
N PRO A 14 40.40 -4.33 -25.54
CA PRO A 14 39.01 -4.01 -25.74
C PRO A 14 38.57 -3.20 -24.53
N PHE A 15 38.30 -1.91 -24.75
CA PHE A 15 37.47 -1.14 -23.83
C PHE A 15 36.09 -1.78 -23.88
N PHE A 16 35.82 -2.70 -22.97
CA PHE A 16 34.46 -3.02 -22.58
C PHE A 16 33.87 -1.74 -22.00
N ARG A 17 33.13 -1.00 -22.82
CA ARG A 17 32.12 -0.09 -22.30
C ARG A 17 31.14 -0.98 -21.53
N PHE A 18 31.13 -0.85 -20.22
CA PHE A 18 29.97 -1.24 -19.42
C PHE A 18 28.80 -0.44 -20.00
N GLN A 19 27.92 -1.12 -20.75
CA GLN A 19 26.56 -0.62 -20.92
C GLN A 19 25.87 -0.96 -19.61
N PRO A 20 25.37 0.00 -18.82
CA PRO A 20 24.40 -0.33 -17.79
C PRO A 20 23.11 -0.69 -18.53
N GLY A 21 23.02 -1.97 -18.86
CA GLY A 21 21.82 -2.67 -19.23
C GLY A 21 21.68 -3.85 -18.29
N ASP A 22 21.84 -3.60 -16.98
CA ASP A 22 21.43 -4.55 -15.98
C ASP A 22 19.94 -4.33 -15.80
N ASP A 23 19.12 -5.11 -16.52
CA ASP A 23 17.84 -5.56 -15.97
C ASP A 23 18.19 -6.29 -14.67
N GLN A 24 18.38 -5.54 -13.58
CA GLN A 24 18.41 -6.13 -12.26
C GLN A 24 17.07 -6.85 -12.12
N ALA A 25 17.12 -8.17 -12.09
CA ALA A 25 15.93 -8.98 -11.89
C ALA A 25 15.20 -8.42 -10.67
N ARG A 26 13.94 -8.00 -10.86
CA ARG A 26 13.14 -7.45 -9.76
C ARG A 26 13.25 -8.37 -8.55
N PRO A 27 13.40 -7.82 -7.33
CA PRO A 27 13.53 -8.65 -6.15
C PRO A 27 12.27 -9.52 -5.97
N ASP A 28 12.43 -10.66 -5.30
CA ASP A 28 11.36 -11.64 -5.17
C ASP A 28 10.17 -11.04 -4.40
N PRO A 29 8.97 -10.94 -5.02
CA PRO A 29 7.83 -10.25 -4.41
C PRO A 29 7.25 -10.99 -3.20
N ARG A 30 7.73 -12.20 -2.89
CA ARG A 30 7.29 -12.95 -1.70
C ARG A 30 7.90 -12.41 -0.41
N PHE A 31 9.01 -11.68 -0.48
CA PHE A 31 9.73 -11.18 0.69
C PHE A 31 9.65 -9.66 0.75
N GLY A 32 9.17 -9.14 1.87
CA GLY A 32 9.08 -7.71 2.09
C GLY A 32 9.27 -7.32 3.55
N ILE A 33 9.50 -6.03 3.78
CA ILE A 33 9.81 -5.45 5.09
C ILE A 33 8.89 -4.25 5.33
N THR A 34 8.40 -4.10 6.55
CA THR A 34 7.65 -2.91 6.94
C THR A 34 8.60 -1.73 7.08
N GLU A 35 8.31 -0.63 6.39
CA GLU A 35 9.06 0.63 6.48
C GLU A 35 10.56 0.49 6.14
N ALA A 36 10.87 -0.22 5.06
CA ALA A 36 12.23 -0.41 4.58
C ALA A 36 12.93 0.90 4.18
N PHE A 37 12.17 1.95 3.88
CA PHE A 37 12.66 3.31 3.64
C PHE A 37 13.54 3.89 4.77
N TRP A 38 13.51 3.34 5.99
CA TRP A 38 14.44 3.73 7.05
C TRP A 38 15.85 3.15 6.87
N GLN A 39 16.00 2.03 6.16
CA GLN A 39 17.21 1.21 6.04
C GLN A 39 17.35 0.70 4.60
N THR A 40 17.47 1.61 3.65
CA THR A 40 17.36 1.30 2.21
C THR A 40 18.55 0.48 1.70
N GLU A 41 19.76 0.73 2.21
CA GLU A 41 20.97 -0.03 1.83
C GLU A 41 20.83 -1.50 2.22
N GLU A 42 20.46 -1.80 3.46
CA GLU A 42 20.26 -3.17 3.94
C GLU A 42 19.07 -3.85 3.24
N ALA A 43 18.02 -3.09 2.92
CA ALA A 43 16.88 -3.61 2.16
C ALA A 43 17.29 -4.06 0.75
N VAL A 44 18.20 -3.34 0.08
CA VAL A 44 18.77 -3.74 -1.20
C VAL A 44 19.64 -4.99 -1.05
N GLU A 45 20.54 -5.02 -0.06
CA GLU A 45 21.41 -6.19 0.19
C GLU A 45 20.61 -7.48 0.45
N LEU A 46 19.47 -7.37 1.13
CA LEU A 46 18.58 -8.50 1.42
C LEU A 46 17.64 -8.87 0.26
N GLY A 47 17.61 -8.07 -0.82
CA GLY A 47 16.71 -8.30 -1.95
C GLY A 47 15.23 -8.18 -1.57
N VAL A 48 14.89 -7.20 -0.73
CA VAL A 48 13.51 -6.91 -0.32
C VAL A 48 12.69 -6.56 -1.57
N GLY A 49 11.59 -7.27 -1.83
CA GLY A 49 10.75 -7.06 -3.03
C GLY A 49 9.58 -6.10 -2.83
N TRP A 50 9.15 -5.88 -1.59
CA TRP A 50 8.13 -4.89 -1.27
C TRP A 50 8.33 -4.30 0.11
N GLU A 51 7.77 -3.11 0.32
CA GLU A 51 7.71 -2.48 1.62
C GLU A 51 6.33 -1.95 1.98
N ARG A 52 6.00 -1.95 3.28
CA ARG A 52 4.75 -1.36 3.77
C ARG A 52 5.01 0.01 4.36
N ILE A 53 4.32 1.03 3.86
CA ILE A 53 4.39 2.41 4.37
C ILE A 53 3.02 2.78 4.97
N LEU A 54 3.03 3.52 6.07
CA LEU A 54 1.82 3.95 6.75
C LEU A 54 1.34 5.29 6.19
N PHE A 55 0.07 5.35 5.79
CA PHE A 55 -0.59 6.53 5.25
C PHE A 55 -1.74 6.88 6.21
N TYR A 56 -1.47 7.77 7.16
CA TYR A 56 -2.45 8.24 8.12
C TYR A 56 -3.30 9.33 7.51
N TRP A 57 -4.60 9.09 7.37
CA TRP A 57 -5.51 10.11 6.84
C TRP A 57 -5.48 11.37 7.72
N ARG A 58 -5.43 11.23 9.05
CA ARG A 58 -5.24 12.35 9.97
C ARG A 58 -3.98 13.20 9.73
N GLU A 59 -2.90 12.62 9.19
CA GLU A 59 -1.65 13.36 8.97
C GLU A 59 -1.59 13.95 7.56
N ILE A 60 -2.17 13.25 6.58
CA ILE A 60 -2.27 13.70 5.19
C ILE A 60 -3.28 14.85 5.08
N GLN A 61 -4.39 14.77 5.82
CA GLN A 61 -5.46 15.77 5.86
C GLN A 61 -5.77 16.20 7.31
N PRO A 62 -4.90 16.97 7.98
CA PRO A 62 -5.04 17.26 9.41
C PRO A 62 -6.25 18.11 9.79
N THR A 63 -6.65 19.06 8.94
CA THR A 63 -7.67 20.06 9.29
C THR A 63 -8.89 20.05 8.37
N GLY A 64 -8.75 19.55 7.14
CA GLY A 64 -9.89 19.46 6.22
C GLY A 64 -9.59 18.73 4.90
N PRO A 65 -10.61 18.58 4.03
CA PRO A 65 -10.50 17.81 2.78
C PRO A 65 -9.56 18.44 1.74
N GLU A 66 -9.23 19.72 1.87
CA GLU A 66 -8.32 20.42 0.96
C GLU A 66 -6.84 20.21 1.34
N ASP A 67 -6.57 19.84 2.58
CA ASP A 67 -5.20 19.61 3.05
C ASP A 67 -4.55 18.44 2.30
N TRP A 68 -3.24 18.57 2.10
CA TRP A 68 -2.41 17.53 1.51
C TRP A 68 -0.97 17.64 2.00
N ASN A 69 -0.70 17.00 3.13
CA ASN A 69 0.61 17.00 3.75
C ASN A 69 1.52 15.93 3.14
N THR A 70 2.37 16.34 2.22
CA THR A 70 3.36 15.47 1.58
C THR A 70 4.55 15.13 2.50
N LEU A 71 4.65 15.74 3.68
CA LEU A 71 5.69 15.42 4.66
C LEU A 71 5.39 14.17 5.47
N HIS A 72 4.16 13.65 5.41
CA HIS A 72 3.79 12.41 6.09
C HIS A 72 4.33 11.17 5.37
N VAL A 73 4.22 11.15 4.05
CA VAL A 73 4.83 10.14 3.17
C VAL A 73 5.70 10.88 2.17
N LEU A 74 7.01 10.89 2.44
CA LEU A 74 7.96 11.63 1.62
C LEU A 74 8.05 10.99 0.24
N GLU A 75 8.01 11.82 -0.81
CA GLU A 75 8.12 11.35 -2.19
C GLU A 75 9.46 10.65 -2.46
N GLU A 76 10.52 11.07 -1.75
CA GLU A 76 11.83 10.44 -1.84
C GLU A 76 11.82 8.96 -1.46
N TRP A 77 10.97 8.54 -0.50
CA TRP A 77 10.82 7.13 -0.15
C TRP A 77 10.24 6.31 -1.31
N LEU A 78 9.31 6.91 -2.06
CA LEU A 78 8.65 6.25 -3.18
C LEU A 78 9.58 6.15 -4.40
N VAL A 79 10.31 7.23 -4.68
CA VAL A 79 11.31 7.28 -5.75
C VAL A 79 12.43 6.27 -5.48
N GLU A 80 12.89 6.19 -4.23
CA GLU A 80 13.95 5.27 -3.84
C GLU A 80 13.50 3.81 -3.94
N ALA A 81 12.28 3.50 -3.48
CA ALA A 81 11.69 2.17 -3.64
C ALA A 81 11.58 1.77 -5.12
N ASP A 82 11.10 2.67 -5.98
CA ASP A 82 10.98 2.44 -7.43
C ASP A 82 12.35 2.19 -8.09
N ASN A 83 13.34 3.03 -7.78
CA ASN A 83 14.71 2.87 -8.27
C ASN A 83 15.35 1.53 -7.86
N GLN A 84 14.91 0.97 -6.72
CA GLN A 84 15.40 -0.30 -6.17
C GLN A 84 14.50 -1.49 -6.55
N GLY A 85 13.50 -1.26 -7.42
CA GLY A 85 12.56 -2.29 -7.88
C GLY A 85 11.64 -2.81 -6.79
N ARG A 86 11.50 -2.10 -5.67
CA ARG A 86 10.61 -2.45 -4.56
C ARG A 86 9.20 -1.95 -4.80
N THR A 87 8.23 -2.83 -4.57
CA THR A 87 6.81 -2.45 -4.58
C THR A 87 6.45 -1.75 -3.27
N VAL A 88 5.90 -0.54 -3.34
CA VAL A 88 5.32 0.12 -2.17
C VAL A 88 3.89 -0.38 -1.94
N VAL A 89 3.61 -0.83 -0.72
CA VAL A 89 2.28 -1.21 -0.24
C VAL A 89 1.84 -0.18 0.81
N GLY A 90 0.96 0.74 0.42
CA GLY A 90 0.44 1.76 1.32
C GLY A 90 -0.65 1.22 2.24
N LEU A 91 -0.54 1.48 3.55
CA LEU A 91 -1.59 1.16 4.52
C LEU A 91 -2.36 2.43 4.86
N LEU A 92 -3.61 2.51 4.42
CA LEU A 92 -4.51 3.63 4.75
C LEU A 92 -5.18 3.39 6.11
N LYS A 93 -5.00 4.28 7.08
CA LYS A 93 -5.64 4.20 8.42
C LYS A 93 -5.83 5.57 9.08
N ASN A 94 -6.43 5.55 10.27
CA ASN A 94 -6.69 6.70 11.15
C ASN A 94 -7.54 7.79 10.51
N THR A 95 -8.86 7.71 10.70
CA THR A 95 -9.79 8.73 10.19
C THR A 95 -9.39 10.09 10.74
N ALA A 96 -9.29 11.09 9.86
CA ALA A 96 -9.02 12.44 10.32
C ALA A 96 -10.15 12.93 11.25
N PRO A 97 -9.87 13.63 12.37
CA PRO A 97 -10.91 14.05 13.31
C PRO A 97 -12.08 14.83 12.68
N TRP A 98 -11.81 15.66 11.67
CA TRP A 98 -12.86 16.39 10.95
C TRP A 98 -13.78 15.48 10.12
N ALA A 99 -13.24 14.36 9.64
CA ALA A 99 -13.94 13.37 8.83
C ALA A 99 -14.59 12.24 9.66
N SER A 100 -14.28 12.15 10.95
CA SER A 100 -14.76 11.09 11.85
C SER A 100 -16.13 11.41 12.44
N GLU A 101 -17.04 10.43 12.43
CA GLU A 101 -18.38 10.51 13.05
C GLU A 101 -18.34 10.87 14.54
N ASP A 102 -17.33 10.39 15.28
CA ASP A 102 -17.16 10.64 16.72
C ASP A 102 -15.96 11.54 17.05
N GLY A 103 -15.27 12.06 16.03
CA GLY A 103 -14.07 12.89 16.17
C GLY A 103 -12.81 12.12 16.58
N THR A 104 -12.86 10.79 16.70
CA THR A 104 -11.71 9.94 17.03
C THR A 104 -11.09 9.32 15.78
N GLU A 105 -9.84 8.89 15.87
CA GLU A 105 -9.14 8.24 14.76
C GLU A 105 -9.64 6.83 14.45
N ALA A 106 -10.27 6.19 15.43
CA ALA A 106 -10.95 4.91 15.26
C ALA A 106 -12.36 5.06 14.68
N GLY A 107 -12.92 6.28 14.75
CA GLY A 107 -14.27 6.57 14.33
C GLY A 107 -14.47 6.35 12.84
N MET A 108 -15.71 6.00 12.51
CA MET A 108 -16.14 5.77 11.15
C MET A 108 -16.04 7.06 10.32
N PRO A 109 -15.65 6.99 9.03
CA PRO A 109 -15.71 8.15 8.16
C PRO A 109 -17.15 8.59 7.91
N LYS A 110 -17.41 9.89 7.98
CA LYS A 110 -18.71 10.46 7.64
C LYS A 110 -19.08 10.16 6.20
N GLY A 111 -20.35 9.82 5.99
CA GLY A 111 -20.89 9.56 4.67
C GLY A 111 -20.43 8.26 4.02
N LEU A 112 -19.82 7.31 4.76
CA LEU A 112 -19.30 6.05 4.21
C LEU A 112 -20.34 5.23 3.41
N TYR A 113 -21.62 5.37 3.74
CA TYR A 113 -22.73 4.66 3.09
C TYR A 113 -23.40 5.44 1.95
N LEU A 114 -22.95 6.67 1.66
CA LEU A 114 -23.39 7.42 0.49
C LEU A 114 -22.78 6.81 -0.79
N SER A 115 -23.25 7.28 -1.96
CA SER A 115 -22.63 6.90 -3.24
C SER A 115 -21.15 7.25 -3.25
N VAL A 116 -20.33 6.55 -4.04
CA VAL A 116 -18.90 6.87 -4.17
C VAL A 116 -18.67 8.21 -4.88
N ASP A 117 -19.64 8.66 -5.67
CA ASP A 117 -19.64 9.96 -6.36
C ASP A 117 -20.29 11.07 -5.54
N ASP A 118 -20.79 10.74 -4.34
CA ASP A 118 -21.39 11.73 -3.46
C ASP A 118 -20.30 12.60 -2.83
N PRO A 119 -20.37 13.94 -2.94
CA PRO A 119 -19.36 14.82 -2.35
C PRO A 119 -19.26 14.70 -0.82
N ASP A 120 -20.28 14.17 -0.14
CA ASP A 120 -20.28 13.96 1.30
C ASP A 120 -19.73 12.57 1.70
N ASN A 121 -19.38 11.69 0.75
CA ASN A 121 -18.64 10.46 1.04
C ASN A 121 -17.14 10.75 1.23
N LEU A 122 -16.78 11.15 2.45
CA LEU A 122 -15.44 11.64 2.75
C LEU A 122 -14.35 10.58 2.54
N TRP A 123 -14.67 9.31 2.80
CA TRP A 123 -13.74 8.21 2.53
C TRP A 123 -13.50 8.02 1.03
N ALA A 124 -14.57 8.06 0.21
CA ALA A 124 -14.43 7.98 -1.24
C ALA A 124 -13.57 9.12 -1.79
N ASN A 125 -13.78 10.35 -1.32
CA ASN A 125 -13.01 11.51 -1.76
C ASN A 125 -11.53 11.43 -1.37
N PHE A 126 -11.24 11.04 -0.13
CA PHE A 126 -9.87 10.84 0.32
C PHE A 126 -9.17 9.75 -0.50
N VAL A 127 -9.81 8.59 -0.68
CA VAL A 127 -9.26 7.48 -1.47
C VAL A 127 -9.03 7.86 -2.93
N ARG A 128 -9.94 8.64 -3.53
CA ARG A 128 -9.76 9.16 -4.90
C ARG A 128 -8.50 9.99 -5.00
N ARG A 129 -8.33 10.94 -4.08
CA ARG A 129 -7.16 11.82 -4.05
C ARG A 129 -5.86 11.05 -3.79
N ILE A 130 -5.89 10.01 -2.95
CA ILE A 130 -4.77 9.08 -2.76
C ILE A 130 -4.40 8.40 -4.08
N ALA A 131 -5.37 7.78 -4.75
CA ALA A 131 -5.12 7.08 -6.00
C ALA A 131 -4.61 8.02 -7.10
N GLU A 132 -5.21 9.21 -7.26
CA GLU A 132 -4.77 10.23 -8.22
C GLU A 132 -3.32 10.66 -7.97
N TYR A 133 -2.98 10.93 -6.71
CA TYR A 133 -1.66 11.45 -6.35
C TYR A 133 -0.56 10.39 -6.44
N TYR A 134 -0.82 9.18 -5.97
CA TYR A 134 0.20 8.17 -5.74
C TYR A 134 0.32 7.13 -6.88
N SER A 135 -0.69 6.96 -7.73
CA SER A 135 -0.59 6.06 -8.91
C SER A 135 0.49 6.51 -9.90
N VAL A 136 0.57 7.81 -10.19
CA VAL A 136 1.64 8.39 -11.03
C VAL A 136 3.03 8.34 -10.37
N ARG A 137 3.09 7.94 -9.10
CA ARG A 137 4.30 7.71 -8.31
C ARG A 137 4.54 6.21 -8.05
N ASN A 138 3.97 5.35 -8.90
CA ASN A 138 4.12 3.90 -8.89
C ASN A 138 3.63 3.20 -7.59
N VAL A 139 2.68 3.79 -6.88
CA VAL A 139 2.04 3.15 -5.72
C VAL A 139 0.65 2.66 -6.10
N HIS A 140 0.55 1.35 -6.30
CA HIS A 140 -0.69 0.71 -6.73
C HIS A 140 -1.26 -0.26 -5.66
N HIS A 141 -0.51 -0.61 -4.62
CA HIS A 141 -0.91 -1.61 -3.65
C HIS A 141 -1.38 -0.96 -2.34
N TRP A 142 -2.63 -1.23 -1.94
CA TRP A 142 -3.27 -0.56 -0.81
C TRP A 142 -3.87 -1.55 0.19
N ILE A 143 -3.36 -1.53 1.42
CA ILE A 143 -3.96 -2.18 2.58
C ILE A 143 -5.00 -1.21 3.15
N ILE A 144 -6.24 -1.69 3.28
CA ILE A 144 -7.33 -0.88 3.84
C ILE A 144 -7.49 -1.19 5.31
N TRP A 145 -7.15 -0.21 6.13
CA TRP A 145 -7.16 -0.23 7.58
C TRP A 145 -6.13 -1.16 8.23
N ASN A 146 -6.07 -1.13 9.56
CA ASN A 146 -5.23 -2.01 10.36
C ASN A 146 -6.05 -2.65 11.47
N GLU A 147 -5.98 -3.98 11.58
CA GLU A 147 -6.51 -4.79 12.69
C GLU A 147 -7.92 -4.38 13.17
N PRO A 148 -8.91 -4.30 12.26
CA PRO A 148 -10.27 -3.84 12.59
C PRO A 148 -11.02 -4.79 13.54
N GLU A 149 -10.48 -5.98 13.82
CA GLU A 149 -11.05 -6.94 14.76
C GLU A 149 -10.73 -6.63 16.22
N ILE A 150 -9.76 -5.77 16.49
CA ILE A 150 -9.39 -5.39 17.85
C ILE A 150 -10.55 -4.58 18.45
N ARG A 151 -10.98 -4.96 19.66
CA ARG A 151 -12.15 -4.37 20.31
C ARG A 151 -11.79 -3.16 21.15
N SER A 152 -12.76 -2.28 21.36
CA SER A 152 -12.61 -1.12 22.25
C SER A 152 -12.11 -1.54 23.64
N GLY A 153 -11.17 -0.77 24.18
CA GLY A 153 -10.51 -1.05 25.46
C GLY A 153 -9.34 -2.04 25.38
N VAL A 154 -9.02 -2.57 24.19
CA VAL A 154 -7.83 -3.40 23.95
C VAL A 154 -6.75 -2.56 23.27
N TYR A 155 -5.48 -2.79 23.65
CA TYR A 155 -4.35 -2.15 22.98
C TYR A 155 -4.32 -2.52 21.50
N GLY A 156 -4.08 -1.54 20.63
CA GLY A 156 -4.20 -1.69 19.16
C GLY A 156 -5.60 -1.43 18.61
N TYR A 157 -6.55 -0.97 19.44
CA TYR A 157 -7.88 -0.58 18.97
C TYR A 157 -7.81 0.63 18.03
N GLU A 158 -8.05 0.39 16.75
CA GLU A 158 -7.97 1.40 15.70
C GLU A 158 -9.24 1.50 14.86
N PHE A 159 -10.26 0.68 15.08
CA PHE A 159 -11.50 0.71 14.29
C PHE A 159 -12.74 0.55 15.17
N ALA A 160 -13.64 1.52 15.13
CA ALA A 160 -14.89 1.48 15.90
C ALA A 160 -16.06 0.79 15.17
N GLY A 161 -15.90 0.51 13.88
CA GLY A 161 -16.95 -0.09 13.06
C GLY A 161 -17.16 -1.59 13.30
N SER A 162 -18.28 -2.07 12.77
CA SER A 162 -18.59 -3.48 12.67
C SER A 162 -17.85 -4.16 11.50
N VAL A 163 -18.01 -5.48 11.37
CA VAL A 163 -17.52 -6.24 10.20
C VAL A 163 -18.15 -5.72 8.90
N ALA A 164 -19.43 -5.35 8.92
CA ALA A 164 -20.13 -4.80 7.76
C ALA A 164 -19.59 -3.41 7.39
N ASP A 165 -19.27 -2.58 8.39
CA ASP A 165 -18.64 -1.28 8.19
C ASP A 165 -17.24 -1.42 7.56
N TYR A 166 -16.45 -2.39 8.03
CA TYR A 166 -15.15 -2.70 7.43
C TYR A 166 -15.29 -3.20 5.98
N TYR A 167 -16.28 -4.06 5.71
CA TYR A 167 -16.57 -4.47 4.34
C TYR A 167 -16.98 -3.30 3.44
N GLN A 168 -17.77 -2.35 3.97
CA GLN A 168 -18.15 -1.16 3.23
C GLN A 168 -16.93 -0.25 2.93
N LEU A 169 -15.99 -0.08 3.88
CA LEU A 169 -14.72 0.62 3.64
C LEU A 169 -13.93 0.01 2.47
N LEU A 170 -13.78 -1.32 2.48
CA LEU A 170 -13.12 -2.07 1.41
C LEU A 170 -13.82 -1.88 0.06
N LYS A 171 -15.15 -1.95 0.05
CA LYS A 171 -15.97 -1.83 -1.16
C LYS A 171 -15.87 -0.43 -1.77
N VAL A 172 -15.91 0.62 -0.96
CA VAL A 172 -15.73 2.00 -1.42
C VAL A 172 -14.32 2.18 -1.97
N ALA A 173 -13.30 1.74 -1.24
CA ALA A 173 -11.91 1.86 -1.67
C ALA A 173 -11.66 1.13 -3.00
N TYR A 174 -12.13 -0.11 -3.13
CA TYR A 174 -12.01 -0.89 -4.36
C TYR A 174 -12.64 -0.18 -5.57
N LYS A 175 -13.88 0.31 -5.42
CA LYS A 175 -14.57 0.99 -6.52
C LYS A 175 -13.83 2.24 -6.98
N VAL A 176 -13.51 3.11 -6.03
CA VAL A 176 -12.86 4.39 -6.31
C VAL A 176 -11.46 4.17 -6.87
N MET A 177 -10.64 3.34 -6.22
CA MET A 177 -9.28 3.12 -6.67
C MET A 177 -9.24 2.44 -8.03
N LYS A 178 -10.13 1.48 -8.34
CA LYS A 178 -10.17 0.86 -9.68
C LYS A 178 -10.63 1.79 -10.79
N GLU A 179 -11.47 2.78 -10.46
CA GLU A 179 -11.90 3.81 -11.40
C GLU A 179 -10.75 4.78 -11.71
N THR A 180 -10.00 5.19 -10.68
CA THR A 180 -8.90 6.15 -10.79
C THR A 180 -7.58 5.53 -11.27
N ASP A 181 -7.28 4.33 -10.79
CA ASP A 181 -6.05 3.56 -11.02
C ASP A 181 -6.42 2.10 -11.36
N PRO A 182 -6.54 1.75 -12.66
CA PRO A 182 -6.89 0.40 -13.09
C PRO A 182 -5.94 -0.70 -12.56
N ASP A 183 -4.68 -0.34 -12.26
CA ASP A 183 -3.65 -1.25 -11.77
C ASP A 183 -3.72 -1.44 -10.24
N ALA A 184 -4.54 -0.66 -9.54
CA ALA A 184 -4.64 -0.71 -8.08
C ALA A 184 -4.99 -2.10 -7.54
N VAL A 185 -4.25 -2.58 -6.54
CA VAL A 185 -4.48 -3.85 -5.84
C VAL A 185 -4.90 -3.56 -4.40
N ILE A 186 -6.07 -4.07 -4.02
CA ILE A 186 -6.63 -3.88 -2.67
C ILE A 186 -6.34 -5.11 -1.80
N HIS A 187 -5.77 -4.86 -0.62
CA HIS A 187 -5.43 -5.87 0.39
C HIS A 187 -6.31 -5.68 1.63
N LEU A 188 -6.65 -6.79 2.29
CA LEU A 188 -7.25 -6.71 3.63
C LEU A 188 -6.24 -6.13 4.61
N ALA A 189 -6.78 -5.54 5.67
CA ALA A 189 -6.05 -5.21 6.88
C ALA A 189 -5.29 -6.44 7.38
N GLY A 190 -4.16 -6.19 8.05
CA GLY A 190 -3.59 -7.20 8.94
C GLY A 190 -4.64 -7.60 9.96
N LEU A 191 -4.78 -8.91 10.20
CA LEU A 191 -5.65 -9.47 11.22
C LEU A 191 -4.79 -10.24 12.21
N THR A 192 -5.07 -10.05 13.49
CA THR A 192 -4.49 -10.87 14.55
C THR A 192 -5.35 -12.10 14.80
N TRP A 193 -4.70 -13.24 15.01
CA TRP A 193 -5.41 -14.48 15.32
C TRP A 193 -6.03 -14.45 16.72
N TRP A 194 -5.36 -13.83 17.70
CA TRP A 194 -5.73 -13.94 19.11
C TRP A 194 -6.86 -12.99 19.55
N HIS A 195 -7.11 -11.88 18.84
CA HIS A 195 -8.19 -10.96 19.21
C HIS A 195 -9.56 -11.47 18.75
N ASP A 196 -9.68 -12.00 17.53
CA ASP A 196 -10.93 -12.60 17.04
C ASP A 196 -10.72 -13.60 15.90
N GLN A 197 -10.70 -14.89 16.26
CA GLN A 197 -10.56 -16.01 15.31
C GLN A 197 -11.75 -16.15 14.33
N THR A 198 -12.87 -15.48 14.61
CA THR A 198 -14.09 -15.56 13.80
C THR A 198 -14.24 -14.38 12.83
N PHE A 199 -13.46 -13.31 12.98
CA PHE A 199 -13.62 -12.07 12.22
C PHE A 199 -13.54 -12.31 10.71
N LEU A 200 -12.50 -13.01 10.25
CA LEU A 200 -12.34 -13.31 8.83
C LEU A 200 -13.52 -14.10 8.26
N LYS A 201 -14.02 -15.09 9.01
CA LYS A 201 -15.20 -15.87 8.59
C LYS A 201 -16.44 -14.98 8.44
N ARG A 202 -16.66 -14.07 9.40
CA ARG A 202 -17.76 -13.11 9.34
C ARG A 202 -17.61 -12.16 8.15
N LEU A 203 -16.41 -11.62 7.93
CA LEU A 203 -16.12 -10.73 6.81
C LEU A 203 -16.38 -11.40 5.45
N LEU A 204 -15.93 -12.65 5.27
CA LEU A 204 -16.21 -13.42 4.06
C LEU A 204 -17.71 -13.69 3.88
N SER A 205 -18.45 -13.85 4.97
CA SER A 205 -19.91 -14.03 4.94
C SER A 205 -20.62 -12.74 4.51
N GLU A 206 -20.19 -11.58 5.01
CA GLU A 206 -20.69 -10.27 4.56
C GLU A 206 -20.45 -10.07 3.06
N ALA A 207 -19.24 -10.38 2.59
CA ALA A 207 -18.89 -10.26 1.17
C ALA A 207 -19.73 -11.20 0.28
N ALA A 208 -19.98 -12.43 0.74
CA ALA A 208 -20.81 -13.42 0.04
C ALA A 208 -22.30 -13.03 0.00
N ALA A 209 -22.82 -12.38 1.05
CA ALA A 209 -24.20 -11.89 1.09
C ALA A 209 -24.41 -10.71 0.12
N GLY A 210 -23.40 -9.87 -0.07
CA GLY A 210 -23.43 -8.73 -0.97
C GLY A 210 -23.22 -9.05 -2.46
N THR A 211 -22.89 -10.29 -2.83
CA THR A 211 -22.44 -10.68 -4.18
C THR A 211 -23.56 -11.00 -5.17
N SER A 212 -24.80 -10.58 -4.93
CA SER A 212 -25.88 -10.73 -5.92
C SER A 212 -25.70 -9.89 -7.19
N SER A 213 -24.64 -9.07 -7.31
CA SER A 213 -24.36 -8.34 -8.57
C SER A 213 -22.89 -8.01 -8.93
N MET A 214 -21.85 -8.33 -8.14
CA MET A 214 -20.47 -7.94 -8.50
C MET A 214 -19.42 -8.95 -8.03
N SER A 215 -18.68 -9.55 -8.96
CA SER A 215 -17.53 -10.42 -8.71
C SER A 215 -16.34 -9.63 -8.16
N TYR A 216 -16.21 -9.52 -6.84
CA TYR A 216 -15.02 -9.00 -6.18
C TYR A 216 -13.92 -10.09 -6.15
N HIS A 217 -13.26 -10.33 -7.27
CA HIS A 217 -12.05 -11.15 -7.35
C HIS A 217 -10.83 -10.23 -7.36
N CYS A 218 -10.36 -9.82 -6.18
CA CYS A 218 -8.99 -9.34 -5.91
C CYS A 218 -8.97 -8.72 -4.51
N ILE A 219 -9.11 -9.56 -3.49
CA ILE A 219 -8.82 -9.21 -2.12
C ILE A 219 -7.74 -10.19 -1.67
N TYR A 220 -6.50 -9.72 -1.56
CA TYR A 220 -5.40 -10.53 -1.03
C TYR A 220 -5.47 -10.56 0.50
N ILE A 221 -5.39 -11.77 1.05
CA ILE A 221 -5.51 -12.04 2.48
C ILE A 221 -4.16 -12.56 2.97
N SER A 222 -3.48 -11.80 3.83
CA SER A 222 -2.39 -12.34 4.65
C SER A 222 -2.93 -12.55 6.06
N ALA A 223 -2.98 -13.80 6.52
CA ALA A 223 -3.34 -14.14 7.89
C ALA A 223 -2.17 -14.93 8.49
N GLN A 224 -1.54 -14.40 9.54
CA GLN A 224 -0.54 -15.15 10.29
C GLN A 224 -1.25 -16.16 11.19
N ARG A 225 -1.31 -17.41 10.74
CA ARG A 225 -1.68 -18.53 11.62
C ARG A 225 -0.45 -18.90 12.44
N PRO A 226 -0.47 -18.84 13.78
CA PRO A 226 0.63 -19.40 14.56
C PRO A 226 0.71 -20.91 14.32
N SER A 227 1.93 -21.42 14.13
CA SER A 227 2.19 -22.86 14.15
C SER A 227 1.83 -23.39 15.55
N LYS A 228 1.14 -24.53 15.61
CA LYS A 228 1.02 -25.26 16.87
C LYS A 228 2.43 -25.66 17.34
N PRO A 229 2.73 -25.60 18.65
CA PRO A 229 3.96 -26.16 19.19
C PRO A 229 4.06 -27.65 18.89
#